data_AF-A0A317YM68-F1
#
_entry.id   AF-A0A317YM68-F1
#
_cell.length_a   1.000
_cell.length_b   1.000
_cell.length_c   1.000
_cell.angle_alpha   90.00
_cell.angle_beta   90.00
_cell.angle_gamma   90.00
#
_symmetry.space_group_name_H-M   'P 1'
#
loop_
_entity.id
_entity.type
_entity.pdbx_description
1 polymer ?
#
loop_
_entity_poly.entity_id
_entity_poly.type
_entity_poly.pdbx_seq_one_letter_code
_entity_poly.pdbx_strand_id
1 'polypeptide(L)'
;MYLIQDEGGQVQLAHSISAGLDYPGIGPEHSYYHDIGRVTFENASDTQAMNALINFTKHEGIIPAIESAHALSYVERLAPTMSKEDIIV
;
A
#
# COMPACT_ATOMS: atom_id res chain seq x y z
N MET A 1 -18.18 3.27 -0.86
CA MET A 1 -17.13 2.77 -1.77
C MET A 1 -16.40 3.98 -2.30
N TYR A 2 -15.08 4.00 -2.19
CA TYR A 2 -14.25 5.05 -2.78
C TYR A 2 -13.79 4.66 -4.18
N LEU A 3 -13.67 5.67 -5.04
CA LEU A 3 -13.31 5.56 -6.45
C LEU A 3 -12.62 6.85 -6.89
N ILE A 4 -11.57 6.75 -7.69
CA ILE A 4 -10.97 7.89 -8.37
C ILE A 4 -11.90 8.28 -9.53
N GLN A 5 -12.54 9.43 -9.41
CA GLN A 5 -13.51 9.92 -10.38
C GLN A 5 -13.46 11.45 -10.49
N ASP A 6 -13.89 11.99 -11.63
CA ASP A 6 -14.04 13.42 -11.82
C ASP A 6 -15.32 13.99 -11.19
N GLU A 7 -15.51 15.30 -11.30
CA GLU A 7 -16.70 16.00 -10.76
C GLU A 7 -18.01 15.53 -11.40
N GLY A 8 -17.96 14.98 -12.61
CA GLY A 8 -19.11 14.40 -13.32
C GLY A 8 -19.38 12.95 -12.98
N GLY A 9 -18.61 12.34 -12.07
CA GLY A 9 -18.70 10.94 -11.68
C GLY A 9 -18.13 9.96 -12.70
N GLN A 10 -17.32 10.41 -13.66
CA GLN A 10 -16.63 9.53 -14.60
C GLN A 10 -15.38 8.94 -13.93
N VAL A 11 -15.17 7.63 -14.11
CA VAL A 11 -14.00 6.92 -13.56
C VAL A 11 -12.73 7.44 -14.22
N GLN A 12 -11.75 7.82 -13.41
CA GLN A 12 -10.42 8.20 -13.89
C GLN A 12 -9.47 7.01 -13.90
N LEU A 13 -8.41 7.12 -14.70
CA LEU A 13 -7.37 6.10 -14.78
C LEU A 13 -6.50 6.14 -13.51
N ALA A 14 -6.30 4.97 -12.93
CA ALA A 14 -5.24 4.76 -11.95
C ALA A 14 -3.89 4.62 -12.66
N HIS A 15 -2.82 4.72 -11.88
CA HIS A 15 -1.48 4.34 -12.32
C HIS A 15 -0.68 3.79 -11.13
N SER A 16 -0.05 2.64 -11.33
CA SER A 16 0.97 2.08 -10.45
C SER A 16 1.95 1.25 -11.28
N ILE A 17 3.22 1.19 -10.87
CA ILE A 17 4.17 0.22 -11.43
C ILE A 17 3.72 -1.24 -11.18
N SER A 18 2.87 -1.46 -10.18
CA SER A 18 2.28 -2.75 -9.86
C SER A 18 0.94 -2.93 -10.56
N ALA A 19 0.88 -3.84 -11.53
CA ALA A 19 -0.36 -4.10 -12.26
C ALA A 19 -1.51 -4.56 -11.34
N GLY A 20 -1.21 -5.27 -10.24
CA GLY A 20 -2.22 -5.70 -9.27
C GLY A 20 -2.80 -4.59 -8.39
N LEU A 21 -2.15 -3.42 -8.33
CA LEU A 21 -2.66 -2.23 -7.61
C LEU A 21 -3.15 -1.13 -8.55
N ASP A 22 -3.02 -1.31 -9.86
CA ASP A 22 -3.44 -0.34 -10.88
C ASP A 22 -4.95 -0.40 -11.13
N TYR A 23 -5.72 -0.05 -10.10
CA TYR A 23 -7.18 -0.08 -10.10
C TYR A 23 -7.74 1.17 -9.40
N PRO A 24 -8.72 1.88 -10.00
CA PRO A 24 -9.17 3.17 -9.47
C PRO A 24 -10.12 3.07 -8.28
N GLY A 25 -10.54 1.88 -7.86
CA GLY A 25 -11.51 1.68 -6.78
C GLY A 25 -10.95 0.93 -5.58
N ILE A 26 -11.74 0.88 -4.51
CA ILE A 26 -11.44 0.06 -3.32
C ILE A 26 -12.71 -0.66 -2.84
N GLY A 27 -12.56 -1.85 -2.25
CA GLY A 27 -13.69 -2.63 -1.75
C GLY A 27 -14.57 -1.85 -0.75
N PRO A 28 -15.90 -2.10 -0.72
CA PRO A 28 -16.81 -1.36 0.15
C PRO A 28 -16.56 -1.60 1.64
N GLU A 29 -16.09 -2.78 2.03
CA GLU A 29 -15.75 -3.08 3.43
C GLU A 29 -14.53 -2.27 3.90
N HIS A 30 -13.51 -2.12 3.07
CA HIS A 30 -12.37 -1.24 3.34
C HIS A 30 -12.80 0.23 3.46
N SER A 31 -13.73 0.68 2.60
CA SER A 31 -14.31 2.03 2.70
C SER A 31 -15.01 2.21 4.05
N TYR A 32 -15.82 1.24 4.47
CA TYR A 32 -16.50 1.30 5.76
C TYR A 32 -15.53 1.36 6.94
N TYR A 33 -14.48 0.52 6.97
CA TYR A 33 -13.49 0.55 8.05
C TYR A 33 -12.66 1.83 8.07
N HIS A 34 -12.46 2.48 6.93
CA HIS A 34 -11.90 3.83 6.87
C HIS A 34 -12.85 4.83 7.53
N ASP A 35 -14.12 4.85 7.13
CA ASP A 35 -15.13 5.83 7.57
C ASP A 35 -15.33 5.83 9.09
N ILE A 36 -15.29 4.65 9.71
CA ILE A 36 -15.42 4.52 11.18
C ILE A 36 -14.10 4.68 11.93
N GLY A 37 -12.99 4.96 11.24
CA GLY A 37 -11.66 5.13 11.83
C GLY A 37 -11.02 3.84 12.35
N ARG A 38 -11.48 2.67 11.89
CA ARG A 38 -10.96 1.36 12.32
C ARG A 38 -9.66 0.98 11.62
N VAL A 39 -9.49 1.43 10.38
CA VAL A 39 -8.30 1.20 9.54
C VAL A 39 -7.79 2.53 8.99
N THR A 40 -6.48 2.72 9.09
CA THR A 40 -5.76 3.82 8.44
C THR A 40 -5.18 3.31 7.13
N PHE A 41 -5.44 4.04 6.04
CA PHE A 41 -4.91 3.71 4.72
C PHE A 41 -3.71 4.61 4.42
N GLU A 42 -2.62 3.98 4.01
CA GLU A 42 -1.34 4.61 3.72
C GLU A 42 -0.94 4.32 2.27
N ASN A 43 0.00 5.10 1.74
CA ASN A 43 0.48 4.92 0.37
C ASN A 43 2.00 4.66 0.32
N ALA A 44 2.42 4.11 -0.81
CA ALA A 44 3.81 4.01 -1.22
C ALA A 44 3.90 4.37 -2.71
N SER A 45 4.86 5.21 -3.08
CA SER A 45 5.16 5.48 -4.49
C SER A 45 5.89 4.31 -5.15
N ASP A 46 5.90 4.27 -6.47
CA ASP A 46 6.64 3.26 -7.23
C ASP A 46 8.12 3.18 -6.81
N THR A 47 8.77 4.33 -6.59
CA THR A 47 10.17 4.36 -6.12
C THR A 47 10.32 3.76 -4.74
N GLN A 48 9.38 4.04 -3.83
CA GLN A 48 9.38 3.50 -2.48
C GLN A 48 9.19 1.98 -2.48
N ALA A 49 8.23 1.47 -3.24
CA ALA A 49 7.98 0.04 -3.39
C ALA A 49 9.19 -0.69 -4.02
N MET A 50 9.79 -0.13 -5.07
CA MET A 50 10.95 -0.74 -5.73
C MET A 50 12.20 -0.76 -4.84
N ASN A 51 12.42 0.30 -4.05
CA ASN A 51 13.51 0.32 -3.07
C ASN A 51 13.30 -0.75 -1.99
N ALA A 52 12.09 -0.85 -1.43
CA ALA A 52 11.76 -1.87 -0.43
C ALA A 52 11.92 -3.29 -0.99
N LEU A 53 11.49 -3.55 -2.23
CA LEU A 53 11.70 -4.83 -2.90
C LEU A 53 13.19 -5.20 -2.97
N ILE A 54 14.03 -4.27 -3.43
CA ILE A 54 15.48 -4.48 -3.56
C ILE A 54 16.12 -4.71 -2.19
N ASN A 55 15.76 -3.90 -1.20
CA ASN A 55 16.28 -4.01 0.15
C ASN A 55 15.89 -5.35 0.77
N PHE A 56 14.60 -5.70 0.75
CA PHE A 56 14.09 -6.95 1.31
C PHE A 56 14.75 -8.17 0.65
N THR A 57 14.88 -8.15 -0.69
CA THR A 57 15.58 -9.20 -1.43
C THR A 57 17.03 -9.36 -0.97
N LYS A 58 17.75 -8.25 -0.78
CA LYS A 58 19.17 -8.29 -0.38
C LYS A 58 19.38 -8.78 1.04
N HIS A 59 18.47 -8.47 1.97
CA HIS A 59 18.61 -8.83 3.37
C HIS A 59 18.07 -10.24 3.67
N GLU A 60 16.91 -10.58 3.09
CA GLU A 60 16.18 -11.81 3.42
C GLU A 60 16.30 -12.90 2.34
N GLY A 61 16.83 -12.57 1.16
CA GLY A 61 16.91 -13.51 0.04
C GLY A 61 15.57 -13.86 -0.59
N ILE A 62 14.52 -13.10 -0.29
CA ILE A 62 13.15 -13.32 -0.78
C ILE A 62 12.79 -12.27 -1.85
N ILE A 63 12.27 -12.81 -2.96
CA ILE A 63 11.54 -12.24 -4.10
C ILE A 63 10.13 -11.64 -3.88
N PRO A 64 9.84 -10.48 -3.25
CA PRO A 64 8.44 -10.11 -3.06
C PRO A 64 7.80 -9.69 -4.40
N ALA A 65 6.49 -9.92 -4.51
CA ALA A 65 5.68 -9.27 -5.54
C ALA A 65 5.75 -7.74 -5.36
N ILE A 66 5.63 -6.99 -6.45
CA ILE A 66 5.67 -5.52 -6.39
C ILE A 66 4.49 -5.00 -5.55
N GLU A 67 3.33 -5.68 -5.61
CA GLU A 67 2.16 -5.41 -4.78
C GLU A 67 2.53 -5.48 -3.29
N SER A 68 3.19 -6.57 -2.88
CA SER A 68 3.64 -6.79 -1.50
C SER A 68 4.74 -5.83 -1.07
N ALA A 69 5.60 -5.39 -2.00
CA ALA A 69 6.66 -4.44 -1.71
C ALA A 69 6.13 -3.04 -1.32
N HIS A 70 4.92 -2.66 -1.74
CA HIS A 70 4.26 -1.45 -1.24
C HIS A 70 4.01 -1.53 0.27
N ALA A 71 3.56 -2.69 0.78
CA ALA A 71 3.36 -2.91 2.20
C ALA A 71 4.70 -2.93 2.97
N LEU A 72 5.72 -3.62 2.43
CA LEU A 72 7.07 -3.62 3.02
C LEU A 72 7.65 -2.21 3.11
N SER A 73 7.45 -1.37 2.09
CA SER A 73 7.90 0.02 2.12
C SER A 73 7.25 0.83 3.24
N TYR A 74 5.97 0.57 3.54
CA TYR A 74 5.34 1.19 4.71
C TYR A 74 5.94 0.67 6.02
N VAL A 75 6.18 -0.64 6.12
CA VAL A 75 6.80 -1.26 7.31
C VAL A 75 8.20 -0.67 7.59
N GLU A 76 9.01 -0.42 6.56
CA GLU A 76 10.33 0.22 6.71
C GLU A 76 10.24 1.62 7.36
N ARG A 77 9.12 2.35 7.16
CA ARG A 77 8.87 3.66 7.78
C ARG A 77 8.22 3.54 9.15
N LEU A 78 7.33 2.57 9.34
CA LEU A 78 6.56 2.38 10.58
C LEU A 78 7.40 1.75 11.68
N ALA A 79 8.12 0.66 11.38
CA ALA A 79 8.83 -0.14 12.37
C ALA A 79 9.82 0.66 13.25
N PRO A 80 10.58 1.65 12.73
CA PRO A 80 11.46 2.48 13.57
C PRO A 80 10.75 3.32 14.62
N THR A 81 9.43 3.53 14.48
CA THR A 81 8.61 4.31 15.43
C THR A 81 7.97 3.44 16.52
N MET A 82 8.07 2.12 16.39
CA MET A 82 7.47 1.14 17.30
C MET A 82 8.45 0.69 18.39
N SER A 83 7.91 0.08 19.44
CA SER A 83 8.74 -0.61 20.44
C SER A 83 9.35 -1.88 19.83
N LYS A 84 10.50 -2.31 20.35
CA LYS A 84 11.14 -3.56 19.92
C LYS A 84 10.30 -4.81 20.19
N GLU A 85 9.38 -4.72 21.16
CA GLU A 85 8.55 -5.85 21.57
C GLU A 85 7.19 -5.88 20.85
N ASP A 86 6.92 -4.86 20.03
CA ASP A 86 5.73 -4.84 19.19
C ASP A 86 5.88 -5.83 18.03
N ILE A 87 4.77 -6.45 17.63
CA ILE A 87 4.73 -7.42 16.52
C ILE A 87 3.94 -6.81 15.36
N ILE A 88 4.52 -6.86 14.16
CA ILE A 88 3.85 -6.49 12.91
C ILE A 88 3.33 -7.77 12.25
N VAL A 89 2.04 -7.77 11.91
CA VAL A 89 1.32 -8.88 11.25
C VAL A 89 0.74 -8.40 9.94
#